data_AF-A0A7Y4SMB5-F1
#
_entry.id   AF-A0A7Y4SMB5-F1
#
_cell.length_a   1.000
_cell.length_b   1.000
_cell.length_c   1.000
_cell.angle_alpha   90.00
_cell.angle_beta   90.00
_cell.angle_gamma   90.00
#
_symmetry.space_group_name_H-M   'P 1'
#
loop_
_entity.id
_entity.type
_entity.pdbx_description
1 polymer ?
#
loop_
_entity_poly.entity_id
_entity_poly.type
_entity_poly.pdbx_seq_one_letter_code
_entity_poly.pdbx_strand_id
1 'polypeptide(L)'
;MAKELPILPSTAQPADEAQTEPYQYSRVFCQKENSPPLRLLMEFLTSHGQTPITPPNMEDAMLDEWAWVQVTLGYDRHKKPIQVVCARDRGTYRDVFEAEKKLFLDILSAHDDIEAGLAREYVERAKFILTTRFSQQDMSDEGYDFNGWILEFYQDQCNGIVQIDQQGFYSPQGDLIVDLSLKGE
;
A
#
# COMPACT_ATOMS: atom_id res chain seq x y z
N MET A 1 27.22 -18.35 -3.21
CA MET A 1 26.04 -18.23 -4.08
C MET A 1 25.16 -17.16 -3.47
N ALA A 2 25.34 -15.92 -3.90
CA ALA A 2 24.65 -14.75 -3.35
C ALA A 2 23.26 -14.65 -3.96
N LYS A 3 22.23 -14.53 -3.11
CA LYS A 3 20.85 -14.21 -3.49
C LYS A 3 20.77 -12.69 -3.66
N GLU A 4 20.33 -12.24 -4.83
CA GLU A 4 20.01 -10.83 -5.08
C GLU A 4 18.72 -10.45 -4.33
N LEU A 5 18.79 -9.31 -3.63
CA LEU A 5 17.70 -8.66 -2.90
C LEU A 5 16.99 -7.67 -3.84
N PRO A 6 15.66 -7.47 -3.74
CA PRO A 6 14.99 -6.39 -4.45
C PRO A 6 15.45 -5.03 -3.91
N ILE A 7 15.89 -4.17 -4.82
CA ILE A 7 16.56 -2.89 -4.55
C ILE A 7 15.51 -1.85 -4.10
N LEU A 8 15.63 -1.37 -2.86
CA LEU A 8 15.06 -0.08 -2.43
C LEU A 8 15.94 1.06 -2.98
N PRO A 9 15.39 2.23 -3.35
CA PRO A 9 16.14 3.24 -4.08
C PRO A 9 17.12 3.97 -3.16
N SER A 10 18.41 3.68 -3.33
CA SER A 10 19.49 4.65 -3.08
C SER A 10 20.73 4.27 -3.89
N THR A 11 20.88 5.01 -5.00
CA THR A 11 22.13 5.33 -5.72
C THR A 11 23.09 4.17 -6.02
N ALA A 12 22.99 3.62 -7.23
CA ALA A 12 24.04 3.59 -8.26
C ALA A 12 23.81 2.45 -9.26
N GLN A 13 23.17 2.76 -10.39
CA GLN A 13 23.34 2.00 -11.64
C GLN A 13 23.27 2.97 -12.82
N PRO A 14 23.98 2.64 -13.92
CA PRO A 14 24.47 3.60 -14.90
C PRO A 14 23.35 4.23 -15.74
N ALA A 15 23.63 5.44 -16.22
CA ALA A 15 22.76 6.28 -17.02
C ALA A 15 22.15 5.55 -18.23
N ASP A 16 20.96 5.00 -18.04
CA ASP A 16 19.88 5.17 -19.01
C ASP A 16 19.05 6.35 -18.50
N GLU A 17 18.75 7.29 -19.37
CA GLU A 17 17.80 8.38 -19.14
C GLU A 17 16.37 7.83 -19.06
N ALA A 18 16.12 6.87 -18.16
CA ALA A 18 14.79 6.52 -17.74
C ALA A 18 14.33 7.66 -16.83
N GLN A 19 13.55 8.59 -17.40
CA GLN A 19 12.75 9.53 -16.63
C GLN A 19 12.19 8.80 -15.41
N THR A 20 12.60 9.20 -14.21
CA THR A 20 12.11 8.61 -12.96
C THR A 20 10.61 8.81 -12.93
N GLU A 21 9.86 7.81 -13.38
CA GLU A 21 8.40 7.89 -13.46
C GLU A 21 7.87 8.16 -12.04
N PRO A 22 7.10 9.24 -11.83
CA PRO A 22 6.60 9.56 -10.50
C PRO A 22 5.61 8.49 -10.07
N TYR A 23 5.95 7.76 -9.01
CA TYR A 23 5.08 6.76 -8.40
C TYR A 23 4.35 7.36 -7.20
N GLN A 24 3.06 7.09 -7.11
CA GLN A 24 2.31 7.29 -5.87
C GLN A 24 2.38 6.03 -5.04
N TYR A 25 2.63 6.19 -3.74
CA TYR A 25 2.49 5.13 -2.76
C TYR A 25 1.35 5.48 -1.80
N SER A 26 0.56 4.46 -1.47
CA SER A 26 -0.41 4.51 -0.38
C SER A 26 -0.23 3.27 0.49
N ARG A 27 -0.48 3.40 1.79
CA ARG A 27 -0.26 2.36 2.78
C ARG A 27 -1.50 2.19 3.64
N VAL A 28 -1.75 0.96 4.08
CA VAL A 28 -2.71 0.65 5.13
C VAL A 28 -1.99 -0.10 6.25
N PHE A 29 -1.88 0.53 7.42
CA PHE A 29 -1.29 -0.09 8.60
C PHE A 29 -2.35 -0.92 9.32
N CYS A 30 -2.29 -2.24 9.14
CA CYS A 30 -3.36 -3.16 9.52
C CYS A 30 -3.07 -3.83 10.87
N GLN A 31 -4.06 -3.88 11.76
CA GLN A 31 -3.89 -4.42 13.11
C GLN A 31 -4.28 -5.90 13.25
N LYS A 32 -5.02 -6.46 12.29
CA LYS A 32 -5.31 -7.91 12.29
C LYS A 32 -4.05 -8.74 12.03
N GLU A 33 -4.01 -9.94 12.59
CA GLU A 33 -2.84 -10.83 12.53
C GLU A 33 -2.49 -11.28 11.09
N ASN A 34 -3.51 -11.46 10.24
CA ASN A 34 -3.32 -11.94 8.88
C ASN A 34 -4.07 -11.06 7.89
N SER A 35 -3.44 -10.83 6.75
CA SER A 35 -4.08 -10.25 5.57
C SER A 35 -5.12 -11.23 5.00
N PRO A 36 -6.32 -10.77 4.63
CA PRO A 36 -7.28 -11.57 3.90
C PRO A 36 -6.68 -12.15 2.60
N PRO A 37 -7.15 -13.33 2.16
CA PRO A 37 -6.81 -13.86 0.84
C PRO A 37 -7.23 -12.92 -0.29
N LEU A 38 -6.52 -12.96 -1.41
CA LEU A 38 -6.81 -12.10 -2.57
C LEU A 38 -8.22 -12.34 -3.14
N ARG A 39 -8.78 -13.56 -3.01
CA ARG A 39 -10.15 -13.85 -3.43
C ARG A 39 -11.16 -12.91 -2.79
N LEU A 40 -11.04 -12.64 -1.49
CA LEU A 40 -11.96 -11.74 -0.79
C LEU A 40 -11.84 -10.30 -1.28
N LEU A 41 -10.61 -9.86 -1.60
CA LEU A 41 -10.39 -8.56 -2.24
C LEU A 41 -11.04 -8.52 -3.64
N MET A 42 -10.89 -9.57 -4.45
CA MET A 42 -11.47 -9.62 -5.80
C MET A 42 -13.00 -9.58 -5.75
N GLU A 43 -13.60 -10.34 -4.82
CA GLU A 43 -15.05 -10.36 -4.59
C GLU A 43 -15.56 -9.00 -4.13
N PHE A 44 -14.85 -8.35 -3.19
CA PHE A 44 -15.18 -7.00 -2.73
C PHE A 44 -15.16 -6.00 -3.89
N LEU A 45 -14.07 -5.95 -4.66
CA LEU A 45 -13.94 -5.07 -5.82
C LEU A 45 -15.08 -5.32 -6.83
N THR A 46 -15.38 -6.58 -7.11
CA THR A 46 -16.50 -6.97 -8.00
C THR A 46 -17.85 -6.49 -7.48
N SER A 47 -18.08 -6.59 -6.16
CA SER A 47 -19.33 -6.13 -5.54
C SER A 47 -19.51 -4.61 -5.61
N HIS A 48 -18.41 -3.85 -5.74
CA HIS A 48 -18.38 -2.41 -5.98
C HIS A 48 -18.32 -2.04 -7.47
N GLY A 49 -18.62 -2.99 -8.37
CA GLY A 49 -18.71 -2.75 -9.82
C GLY A 49 -17.36 -2.71 -10.55
N GLN A 50 -16.26 -3.04 -9.87
CA GLN A 50 -14.94 -3.12 -10.49
C GLN A 50 -14.71 -4.49 -11.12
N THR A 51 -13.91 -4.58 -12.17
CA THR A 51 -13.50 -5.87 -12.76
C THR A 51 -11.98 -6.02 -12.71
N PRO A 52 -11.42 -6.44 -11.56
CA PRO A 52 -9.98 -6.55 -11.40
C PRO A 52 -9.37 -7.54 -12.41
N ILE A 53 -8.33 -7.10 -13.11
CA ILE A 53 -7.59 -7.90 -14.08
C ILE A 53 -6.38 -8.50 -13.35
N THR A 54 -6.37 -9.81 -13.21
CA THR A 54 -5.26 -10.55 -12.59
C THR A 54 -4.15 -10.86 -13.61
N PRO A 55 -2.92 -11.16 -13.16
CA PRO A 55 -1.86 -11.62 -14.04
C PRO A 55 -2.27 -12.91 -14.79
N PRO A 56 -1.85 -13.09 -16.05
CA PRO A 56 -2.30 -14.22 -16.89
C PRO A 56 -1.84 -15.59 -16.37
N ASN A 57 -0.80 -15.62 -15.53
CA ASN A 57 -0.23 -16.82 -14.92
C ASN A 57 -0.66 -17.00 -13.45
N MET A 58 -1.66 -16.25 -12.99
CA MET A 58 -2.19 -16.40 -11.64
C MET A 58 -3.10 -17.63 -11.57
N GLU A 59 -2.68 -18.64 -10.81
CA GLU A 59 -3.49 -19.82 -10.55
C GLU A 59 -4.57 -19.52 -9.51
N ASP A 60 -5.73 -20.17 -9.63
CA ASP A 60 -6.87 -19.95 -8.73
C ASP A 60 -6.53 -20.24 -7.26
N ALA A 61 -5.70 -21.25 -7.00
CA ALA A 61 -5.22 -21.57 -5.65
C ALA A 61 -4.38 -20.45 -5.00
N MET A 62 -3.74 -19.59 -5.80
CA MET A 62 -3.00 -18.43 -5.28
C MET A 62 -3.92 -17.36 -4.71
N LEU A 63 -5.19 -17.32 -5.13
CA LEU A 63 -6.19 -16.37 -4.62
C LEU A 63 -6.64 -16.72 -3.20
N ASP A 64 -6.53 -17.99 -2.81
CA ASP A 64 -6.89 -18.52 -1.49
C ASP A 64 -5.72 -18.53 -0.50
N GLU A 65 -4.51 -18.21 -0.95
CA GLU A 65 -3.30 -18.21 -0.11
C GLU A 65 -3.33 -17.06 0.91
N TRP A 66 -3.08 -17.37 2.18
CA TRP A 66 -3.07 -16.39 3.27
C TRP A 66 -1.73 -15.68 3.42
N ALA A 67 -0.65 -16.33 3.00
CA ALA A 67 0.72 -15.82 3.06
C ALA A 67 1.14 -15.11 1.76
N TRP A 68 0.19 -14.65 0.94
CA TRP A 68 0.50 -13.89 -0.27
C TRP A 68 1.28 -12.61 0.08
N VAL A 69 2.23 -12.27 -0.78
CA VAL A 69 3.20 -11.20 -0.55
C VAL A 69 3.01 -10.04 -1.51
N GLN A 70 2.79 -10.34 -2.78
CA GLN A 70 2.64 -9.33 -3.81
C GLN A 70 1.68 -9.81 -4.89
N VAL A 71 0.88 -8.89 -5.40
CA VAL A 71 0.08 -9.05 -6.61
C VAL A 71 0.11 -7.77 -7.42
N THR A 72 -0.18 -7.88 -8.71
CA THR A 72 -0.39 -6.75 -9.61
C THR A 72 -1.82 -6.84 -10.14
N LEU A 73 -2.61 -5.78 -9.96
CA LEU A 73 -4.02 -5.74 -10.31
C LEU A 73 -4.27 -4.65 -11.35
N GLY A 74 -4.80 -5.02 -12.51
CA GLY A 74 -5.25 -4.08 -13.53
C GLY A 74 -6.68 -3.63 -13.29
N TYR A 75 -6.95 -2.37 -13.60
CA TYR A 75 -8.29 -1.77 -13.62
C TYR A 75 -8.77 -1.52 -15.06
N ASP A 76 -7.84 -1.22 -15.97
CA ASP A 76 -8.05 -1.08 -17.41
C ASP A 76 -6.93 -1.83 -18.16
N ARG A 77 -7.27 -2.48 -19.27
CA ARG A 77 -6.33 -3.24 -20.13
C ARG A 77 -5.31 -2.35 -20.85
N HIS A 78 -5.60 -1.07 -21.00
CA HIS A 78 -4.75 -0.08 -21.69
C HIS A 78 -3.92 0.74 -20.71
N LYS A 79 -4.04 0.47 -19.41
CA LYS A 79 -3.36 1.19 -18.34
C LYS A 79 -2.39 0.31 -17.58
N LYS A 80 -1.39 0.93 -16.96
CA LYS A 80 -0.44 0.28 -16.05
C LYS A 80 -1.20 -0.17 -14.81
N PRO A 81 -1.03 -1.43 -14.39
CA PRO A 81 -1.72 -1.97 -13.23
C PRO A 81 -1.15 -1.41 -11.92
N ILE A 82 -1.92 -1.55 -10.84
CA ILE A 82 -1.51 -1.21 -9.48
C ILE A 82 -0.75 -2.39 -8.88
N GLN A 83 0.44 -2.13 -8.37
CA GLN A 83 1.19 -3.10 -7.57
C GLN A 83 0.69 -3.05 -6.13
N VAL A 84 0.41 -4.22 -5.56
CA VAL A 84 -0.04 -4.37 -4.17
C VAL A 84 0.93 -5.29 -3.44
N VAL A 85 1.51 -4.83 -2.34
CA VAL A 85 2.51 -5.56 -1.54
C VAL A 85 2.02 -5.65 -0.10
N CYS A 86 2.14 -6.82 0.52
CA CYS A 86 1.78 -7.05 1.90
C CYS A 86 3.02 -7.43 2.72
N ALA A 87 3.63 -6.42 3.36
CA ALA A 87 4.77 -6.59 4.24
C ALA A 87 4.30 -6.92 5.66
N ARG A 88 4.82 -7.99 6.26
CA ARG A 88 4.41 -8.48 7.58
C ARG A 88 5.55 -8.33 8.58
N ASP A 89 5.23 -8.36 9.86
CA ASP A 89 6.20 -8.43 10.96
C ASP A 89 7.03 -9.74 11.01
N ARG A 90 6.82 -10.62 10.02
CA ARG A 90 7.46 -11.93 9.86
C ARG A 90 7.71 -12.26 8.39
N GLY A 91 8.59 -13.23 8.15
CA GLY A 91 8.90 -13.72 6.81
C GLY A 91 9.85 -12.81 6.04
N THR A 92 9.80 -12.90 4.71
CA THR A 92 10.81 -12.33 3.79
C THR A 92 10.87 -10.81 3.78
N TYR A 93 9.76 -10.12 4.05
CA TYR A 93 9.64 -8.65 3.97
C TYR A 93 9.56 -7.98 5.35
N ARG A 94 10.07 -8.67 6.38
CA ARG A 94 10.04 -8.14 7.75
C ARG A 94 10.88 -6.87 7.88
N ASP A 95 12.04 -6.82 7.26
CA ASP A 95 12.90 -5.65 7.22
C ASP A 95 12.18 -4.43 6.62
N VAL A 96 11.44 -4.62 5.52
CA VAL A 96 10.61 -3.57 4.91
C VAL A 96 9.51 -3.12 5.87
N PHE A 97 8.81 -4.06 6.52
CA PHE A 97 7.78 -3.74 7.52
C PHE A 97 8.35 -2.90 8.68
N GLU A 98 9.47 -3.32 9.27
CA GLU A 98 10.08 -2.62 10.41
C GLU A 98 10.60 -1.23 10.00
N ALA A 99 11.17 -1.11 8.80
CA ALA A 99 11.66 0.16 8.27
C ALA A 99 10.52 1.17 8.02
N GLU A 100 9.44 0.74 7.36
CA GLU A 100 8.25 1.55 7.11
C GLU A 100 7.60 1.98 8.44
N LYS A 101 7.39 1.02 9.36
CA LYS A 101 6.83 1.31 10.68
C LYS A 101 7.66 2.34 11.43
N LYS A 102 8.98 2.16 11.46
CA LYS A 102 9.88 3.12 12.12
C LYS A 102 9.81 4.50 11.50
N LEU A 103 9.88 4.59 10.16
CA LEU A 103 9.81 5.86 9.44
C LEU A 103 8.58 6.66 9.83
N PHE A 104 7.41 6.04 9.83
CA PHE A 104 6.16 6.75 10.13
C PHE A 104 5.98 7.05 11.61
N LEU A 105 6.51 6.23 12.52
CA LEU A 105 6.56 6.59 13.94
C LEU A 105 7.46 7.80 14.18
N ASP A 106 8.61 7.87 13.51
CA ASP A 106 9.53 9.01 13.59
C ASP A 106 8.86 10.27 13.04
N ILE A 107 8.17 10.20 11.90
CA ILE A 107 7.39 11.32 11.33
C ILE A 107 6.31 11.77 12.32
N LEU A 108 5.49 10.83 12.80
CA LEU A 108 4.37 11.13 13.71
C LEU A 108 4.86 11.64 15.07
N SER A 109 6.10 11.35 15.48
CA SER A 109 6.67 11.87 16.74
C SER A 109 6.87 13.39 16.74
N ALA A 110 6.95 14.01 15.55
CA ALA A 110 7.05 15.46 15.41
C ALA A 110 5.71 16.19 15.65
N HIS A 111 4.60 15.44 15.73
CA HIS A 111 3.26 15.96 15.95
C HIS A 111 2.79 15.58 17.37
N ASP A 112 2.24 16.56 18.10
CA ASP A 112 1.81 16.40 19.50
C ASP A 112 0.30 16.63 19.70
N ASP A 113 -0.47 16.51 18.62
CA ASP A 113 -1.92 16.59 18.64
C ASP A 113 -2.59 15.21 18.80
N ILE A 114 -3.87 15.23 19.16
CA ILE A 114 -4.67 14.02 19.43
C ILE A 114 -4.78 13.14 18.17
N GLU A 115 -4.85 13.77 17.00
CA GLU A 115 -5.05 13.11 15.71
C GLU A 115 -3.79 12.33 15.29
N ALA A 116 -2.61 12.93 15.48
CA ALA A 116 -1.33 12.24 15.36
C ALA A 116 -1.16 11.12 16.40
N GLY A 117 -1.68 11.30 17.61
CA GLY A 117 -1.73 10.25 18.63
C GLY A 117 -2.53 9.02 18.17
N LEU A 118 -3.68 9.24 17.52
CA LEU A 118 -4.48 8.17 16.92
C LEU A 118 -3.70 7.45 15.83
N ALA A 119 -3.12 8.19 14.86
CA ALA A 119 -2.33 7.59 13.78
C ALA A 119 -1.15 6.77 14.33
N ARG A 120 -0.47 7.29 15.35
CA ARG A 120 0.65 6.61 16.03
C ARG A 120 0.21 5.28 16.64
N GLU A 121 -0.93 5.24 17.33
CA GLU A 121 -1.46 3.99 17.91
C GLU A 121 -1.68 2.91 16.84
N TYR A 122 -2.22 3.28 15.68
CA TYR A 122 -2.42 2.34 14.58
C TYR A 122 -1.09 1.83 14.01
N VAL A 123 -0.12 2.72 13.77
CA VAL A 123 1.21 2.34 13.25
C VAL A 123 1.94 1.46 14.25
N GLU A 124 1.89 1.77 15.55
CA GLU A 124 2.52 0.97 16.61
C GLU A 124 1.93 -0.44 16.71
N ARG A 125 0.60 -0.57 16.54
CA ARG A 125 -0.10 -1.86 16.65
C ARG A 125 -0.18 -2.64 15.35
N ALA A 126 0.28 -2.07 14.25
CA ALA A 126 0.28 -2.74 12.96
C ALA A 126 1.01 -4.09 13.02
N LYS A 127 0.40 -5.09 12.40
CA LYS A 127 0.91 -6.46 12.21
C LYS A 127 1.41 -6.69 10.79
N PHE A 128 0.81 -5.98 9.85
CA PHE A 128 1.25 -5.91 8.47
C PHE A 128 0.90 -4.56 7.86
N ILE A 129 1.60 -4.21 6.80
CA ILE A 129 1.40 -3.01 6.01
C ILE A 129 1.06 -3.45 4.60
N LEU A 130 -0.11 -3.01 4.13
CA LEU A 130 -0.50 -3.14 2.74
C LEU A 130 -0.07 -1.88 2.00
N THR A 131 0.78 -2.02 0.99
CA THR A 131 1.26 -0.90 0.18
C THR A 131 0.73 -1.04 -1.24
N THR A 132 0.04 -0.02 -1.73
CA THR A 132 -0.25 0.13 -3.16
C THR A 132 0.74 1.09 -3.80
N ARG A 133 1.12 0.79 -5.03
CA ARG A 133 2.02 1.60 -5.85
C ARG A 133 1.54 1.65 -7.29
N PHE A 134 1.51 2.85 -7.85
CA PHE A 134 1.14 3.06 -9.25
C PHE A 134 1.83 4.27 -9.86
N SER A 135 1.89 4.33 -11.20
CA SER A 135 2.40 5.48 -11.93
C SER A 135 1.39 6.61 -11.94
N GLN A 136 1.76 7.81 -11.49
CA GLN A 136 0.89 8.98 -11.55
C GLN A 136 0.64 9.45 -12.99
N GLN A 137 1.57 9.18 -13.92
CA GLN A 137 1.46 9.65 -15.30
C GLN A 137 0.46 8.86 -16.14
N ASP A 138 0.18 7.61 -15.77
CA ASP A 138 -0.75 6.75 -16.50
C ASP A 138 -2.07 6.50 -15.75
N MET A 139 -2.18 6.96 -14.50
CA MET A 139 -3.37 6.79 -13.68
C MET A 139 -4.57 7.57 -14.24
N SER A 140 -5.75 6.93 -14.27
CA SER A 140 -7.03 7.57 -14.60
C SER A 140 -7.88 7.74 -13.34
N ASP A 141 -8.97 8.51 -13.43
CA ASP A 141 -9.94 8.67 -12.35
C ASP A 141 -10.46 7.31 -11.85
N GLU A 142 -10.84 6.42 -12.78
CA GLU A 142 -11.25 5.04 -12.46
C GLU A 142 -10.15 4.25 -11.72
N GLY A 143 -8.88 4.49 -12.04
CA GLY A 143 -7.78 3.84 -11.35
C GLY A 143 -7.52 4.41 -9.95
N TYR A 144 -7.79 5.70 -9.72
CA TYR A 144 -7.81 6.28 -8.38
C TYR A 144 -8.97 5.70 -7.55
N ASP A 145 -10.16 5.57 -8.13
CA ASP A 145 -11.31 4.92 -7.47
C ASP A 145 -11.01 3.46 -7.15
N PHE A 146 -10.43 2.73 -8.10
CA PHE A 146 -10.02 1.33 -7.91
C PHE A 146 -8.98 1.20 -6.78
N ASN A 147 -7.98 2.09 -6.73
CA ASN A 147 -7.03 2.14 -5.61
C ASN A 147 -7.74 2.45 -4.29
N GLY A 148 -8.68 3.40 -4.28
CA GLY A 148 -9.49 3.75 -3.12
C GLY A 148 -10.21 2.53 -2.53
N TRP A 149 -10.88 1.74 -3.38
CA TRP A 149 -11.54 0.52 -2.96
C TRP A 149 -10.58 -0.54 -2.41
N ILE A 150 -9.36 -0.66 -2.95
CA ILE A 150 -8.33 -1.53 -2.37
C ILE A 150 -8.00 -1.07 -0.94
N LEU A 151 -7.75 0.23 -0.74
CA LEU A 151 -7.38 0.77 0.57
C LEU A 151 -8.53 0.61 1.58
N GLU A 152 -9.76 0.92 1.17
CA GLU A 152 -10.97 0.79 1.99
C GLU A 152 -11.19 -0.66 2.45
N PHE A 153 -11.00 -1.63 1.55
CA PHE A 153 -11.11 -3.05 1.92
C PHE A 153 -10.19 -3.40 3.09
N TYR A 154 -8.93 -2.97 3.08
CA TYR A 154 -8.01 -3.27 4.17
C TYR A 154 -8.26 -2.40 5.42
N GLN A 155 -8.71 -1.17 5.24
CA GLN A 155 -9.14 -0.31 6.35
C GLN A 155 -10.27 -0.99 7.14
N ASP A 156 -11.32 -1.42 6.46
CA ASP A 156 -12.49 -2.03 7.08
C ASP A 156 -12.22 -3.46 7.56
N GLN A 157 -11.67 -4.30 6.69
CA GLN A 157 -11.50 -5.72 7.02
C GLN A 157 -10.36 -5.96 7.99
N CYS A 158 -9.40 -5.03 8.13
CA CYS A 158 -8.18 -5.27 8.93
C CYS A 158 -7.97 -4.26 10.05
N ASN A 159 -8.97 -3.42 10.34
CA ASN A 159 -8.88 -2.31 11.29
C ASN A 159 -7.64 -1.46 10.99
N GLY A 160 -7.54 -1.05 9.73
CA GLY A 160 -6.39 -0.36 9.19
C GLY A 160 -6.52 1.16 9.28
N ILE A 161 -5.38 1.86 9.27
CA ILE A 161 -5.34 3.30 8.98
C ILE A 161 -4.64 3.54 7.66
N VAL A 162 -5.20 4.43 6.85
CA VAL A 162 -4.68 4.75 5.51
C VAL A 162 -3.68 5.90 5.62
N GLN A 163 -2.57 5.77 4.90
CA GLN A 163 -1.60 6.83 4.67
C GLN A 163 -1.36 6.97 3.16
N ILE A 164 -1.33 8.20 2.65
CA ILE A 164 -1.03 8.50 1.25
C ILE A 164 0.16 9.45 1.21
N ASP A 165 1.21 9.08 0.46
CA ASP A 165 2.40 9.93 0.34
C ASP A 165 2.05 11.31 -0.20
N GLN A 166 2.68 12.34 0.38
CA GLN A 166 2.46 13.76 0.08
C GLN A 166 1.06 14.28 0.43
N GLN A 167 0.23 13.49 1.11
CA GLN A 167 -1.08 13.93 1.62
C GLN A 167 -1.12 13.78 3.14
N GLY A 168 -1.03 12.54 3.65
CA GLY A 168 -1.11 12.33 5.08
C GLY A 168 -1.83 11.05 5.52
N PHE A 169 -2.27 11.04 6.77
CA PHE A 169 -3.06 9.96 7.37
C PHE A 169 -4.55 10.29 7.38
N TYR A 170 -5.37 9.29 7.09
CA TYR A 170 -6.82 9.39 7.05
C TYR A 170 -7.46 8.55 8.14
N SER A 171 -8.50 9.08 8.78
CA SER A 171 -9.32 8.34 9.73
C SER A 171 -10.08 7.20 9.04
N PRO A 172 -10.60 6.23 9.81
CA PRO A 172 -11.57 5.26 9.30
C PRO A 172 -12.84 5.87 8.68
N GLN A 173 -13.11 7.15 8.93
CA GLN A 173 -14.24 7.88 8.34
C GLN A 173 -13.88 8.56 7.02
N GLY A 174 -12.60 8.50 6.60
CA GLY A 174 -12.09 9.14 5.39
C GLY A 174 -11.65 10.59 5.57
N ASP A 175 -11.60 11.10 6.80
CA ASP A 175 -11.13 12.46 7.10
C ASP A 175 -9.61 12.51 7.18
N LEU A 176 -8.96 13.52 6.60
CA LEU A 176 -7.53 13.76 6.79
C LEU A 176 -7.27 14.19 8.25
N ILE A 177 -6.51 13.38 9.00
CA ILE A 177 -6.23 13.62 10.42
C ILE A 177 -4.79 14.04 10.69
N VAL A 178 -3.85 13.72 9.79
CA VAL A 178 -2.47 14.24 9.88
C VAL A 178 -2.04 14.65 8.49
N ASP A 179 -1.83 15.95 8.27
CA ASP A 179 -1.34 16.51 7.01
C ASP A 179 0.19 16.36 6.92
N LEU A 180 0.64 15.62 5.91
CA LEU A 180 2.05 15.41 5.56
C LEU A 180 2.39 15.97 4.17
N SER A 181 1.52 16.81 3.62
CA SER A 181 1.83 17.53 2.39
C SER A 181 3.03 18.44 2.63
N LEU A 182 3.97 18.44 1.67
CA LEU A 182 5.05 19.42 1.67
C LEU A 182 4.41 20.80 1.50
N LYS A 183 4.21 21.53 2.60
CA LYS A 183 3.97 22.96 2.54
C LYS A 183 5.21 23.56 1.88
N GLY A 184 5.10 23.90 0.60
CA GLY A 184 6.17 24.55 -0.13
C GLY A 184 6.72 25.71 0.68
N GLU A 185 8.03 25.69 0.94
CA GLU A 185 8.78 26.90 1.27
C GLU A 185 8.83 27.83 0.05
#